data_AF-M0C1Q9-F1
#
_entry.id   AF-M0C1Q9-F1
#
_cell.length_a   1.000
_cell.length_b   1.000
_cell.length_c   1.000
_cell.angle_alpha   90.00
_cell.angle_beta   90.00
_cell.angle_gamma   90.00
#
_symmetry.space_group_name_H-M   'P 1'
#
loop_
_entity.id
_entity.type
_entity.pdbx_description
1 polymer ?
#
loop_
_entity_poly.entity_id
_entity_poly.type
_entity_poly.pdbx_seq_one_letter_code
_entity_poly.pdbx_strand_id
1 'polypeptide(L)'
;MKQYDVHDVVADAIEAIGPDIIIATPPNSTHVALPPVTRITDIPVVDPSRSASYHAVGGSGVLFAMVPTPDHLPPTPTDVPRETGGSGGFAGLEHCYLVSNCLELTIDPHHRETRLEGIDEYLDSLPDGWLDESLITHVSTGLRAEYQARYETATDTYPIHGAGPPTSSVGAAIDENERPLIELSVYSNGAIRVETHDPTNFGLQGLEGIGPTKAERLRDHGFNSRDAIAGTTPKALAKIRGFGEKTATAVHKSATAIATGEVVPRDGGTLPNGDPVFIDVETNGFNGEIAWLVGVLDGGSEEGHYLPFRQQEHDDPIGHVDAFMSWLTGVAGGRPVVAWNGYGFDFPIIKRHLERDAPEWVDDWESRYQFDPLYYATTQGHATFPARSNRLEAVAAALGWESTTTGVDGGTAAREYNTWQQTANQSDGYQPDWDRLEAYCEDDVRALATVYEALQDASRRPPGTEMPKNRTGEQSRQGSLSDFS
;
A
#
# COMPACT_ATOMS: atom_id res chain seq x y z
N MET A 1 17.63 17.76 -18.34
CA MET A 1 18.09 16.87 -17.26
C MET A 1 17.49 17.43 -15.98
N LYS A 2 16.38 16.85 -15.52
CA LYS A 2 15.69 17.32 -14.30
C LYS A 2 16.32 16.58 -13.14
N GLN A 3 16.93 17.30 -12.22
CA GLN A 3 17.55 16.72 -11.03
C GLN A 3 16.52 16.87 -9.91
N TYR A 4 15.87 15.78 -9.51
CA TYR A 4 15.19 15.77 -8.23
C TYR A 4 16.24 16.08 -7.17
N ASP A 5 15.93 16.96 -6.23
CA ASP A 5 16.71 16.99 -5.01
C ASP A 5 16.34 15.71 -4.26
N VAL A 6 17.11 14.64 -4.51
CA VAL A 6 16.89 13.27 -4.00
C VAL A 6 16.72 13.28 -2.48
N HIS A 7 17.24 14.31 -1.81
CA HIS A 7 17.27 14.39 -0.37
C HIS A 7 15.89 14.43 0.30
N ASP A 8 14.91 15.22 -0.17
CA ASP A 8 13.61 15.32 0.52
C ASP A 8 12.71 14.11 0.24
N VAL A 9 12.73 13.59 -0.99
CA VAL A 9 11.99 12.38 -1.39
C VAL A 9 12.50 11.17 -0.63
N VAL A 10 13.82 10.94 -0.61
CA VAL A 10 14.40 9.76 0.05
C VAL A 10 14.27 9.88 1.58
N ALA A 11 14.47 11.06 2.16
CA ALA A 11 14.27 11.25 3.60
C ALA A 11 12.83 10.94 4.03
N ASP A 12 11.83 11.49 3.32
CA ASP A 12 10.41 11.25 3.61
C ASP A 12 10.02 9.78 3.34
N ALA A 13 10.59 9.14 2.32
CA ALA A 13 10.37 7.72 2.08
C ALA A 13 10.95 6.83 3.20
N ILE A 14 12.15 7.15 3.68
CA ILE A 14 12.78 6.45 4.80
C ILE A 14 11.94 6.58 6.07
N GLU A 15 11.46 7.79 6.38
CA GLU A 15 10.61 8.04 7.54
C GLU A 15 9.26 7.32 7.43
N ALA A 16 8.68 7.30 6.22
CA ALA A 16 7.38 6.68 5.97
C ALA A 16 7.43 5.14 6.02
N ILE A 17 8.44 4.55 5.40
CA ILE A 17 8.57 3.08 5.24
C ILE A 17 9.25 2.48 6.47
N GLY A 18 10.18 3.19 7.10
CA GLY A 18 10.99 2.68 8.20
C GLY A 18 11.80 1.43 7.85
N PRO A 19 12.57 1.40 6.73
CA PRO A 19 13.22 0.18 6.28
C PRO A 19 14.37 -0.24 7.20
N ASP A 20 14.56 -1.55 7.39
CA ASP A 20 15.72 -2.09 8.10
C ASP A 20 17.03 -1.93 7.28
N ILE A 21 16.92 -2.01 5.95
CA ILE A 21 18.03 -1.94 5.00
C ILE A 21 17.57 -1.26 3.71
N ILE A 22 18.44 -0.45 3.10
CA ILE A 22 18.20 0.16 1.78
C ILE A 22 19.12 -0.52 0.75
N ILE A 23 18.52 -1.12 -0.27
CA ILE A 23 19.25 -1.80 -1.34
C ILE A 23 19.28 -0.90 -2.58
N ALA A 24 20.49 -0.58 -3.04
CA ALA A 24 20.71 0.19 -4.24
C ALA A 24 20.59 -0.71 -5.49
N THR A 25 19.68 -0.37 -6.40
CA THR A 25 19.37 -1.16 -7.59
C THR A 25 19.87 -0.49 -8.89
N PRO A 26 20.11 -1.27 -9.97
CA PRO A 26 20.49 -0.72 -11.27
C PRO A 26 19.47 0.28 -11.85
N PRO A 27 19.88 1.22 -12.72
CA PRO A 27 21.23 1.44 -13.28
C PRO A 27 22.09 2.37 -12.41
N ASN A 28 21.51 3.00 -11.39
CA ASN A 28 22.15 4.05 -10.61
C ASN A 28 22.54 3.59 -9.20
N SER A 29 22.78 2.29 -9.01
CA SER A 29 23.13 1.70 -7.70
C SER A 29 24.31 2.44 -7.03
N THR A 30 25.29 2.82 -7.85
CA THR A 30 26.44 3.63 -7.47
C THR A 30 26.05 5.01 -6.90
N HIS A 31 25.06 5.70 -7.46
CA HIS A 31 24.65 7.03 -6.99
C HIS A 31 23.82 6.96 -5.70
N VAL A 32 23.07 5.86 -5.51
CA VAL A 32 22.26 5.61 -4.31
C VAL A 32 23.14 5.17 -3.13
N ALA A 33 24.09 4.26 -3.34
CA ALA A 33 25.00 3.75 -2.29
C ALA A 33 26.16 4.70 -1.92
N LEU A 34 26.00 6.01 -2.17
CA LEU A 34 27.01 7.04 -1.96
C LEU A 34 26.51 8.09 -0.94
N PRO A 35 27.35 9.08 -0.56
CA PRO A 35 27.01 10.12 0.41
C PRO A 35 25.65 10.82 0.28
N PRO A 36 25.01 10.92 -0.91
CA PRO A 36 23.68 11.52 -0.99
C PRO A 36 22.60 10.82 -0.15
N VAL A 37 22.64 9.49 0.02
CA VAL A 37 21.66 8.75 0.84
C VAL A 37 22.23 8.37 2.20
N THR A 38 23.50 7.95 2.27
CA THR A 38 24.13 7.54 3.54
C THR A 38 24.37 8.69 4.54
N ARG A 39 24.17 9.95 4.14
CA ARG A 39 24.17 11.10 5.05
C ARG A 39 22.78 11.45 5.59
N ILE A 40 21.72 10.87 5.02
CA ILE A 40 20.33 11.16 5.38
C ILE A 40 19.90 10.27 6.55
N THR A 41 20.46 9.05 6.64
CA THR A 41 20.02 8.02 7.57
C THR A 41 21.20 7.22 8.11
N ASP A 42 21.01 6.66 9.30
CA ASP A 42 21.90 5.65 9.89
C ASP A 42 21.55 4.22 9.44
N ILE A 43 20.46 4.05 8.67
CA ILE A 43 20.05 2.75 8.09
C ILE A 43 21.13 2.26 7.11
N PRO A 44 21.52 0.97 7.15
CA PRO A 44 22.47 0.40 6.20
C PRO A 44 22.01 0.59 4.75
N VAL A 45 22.89 1.18 3.92
CA VAL A 45 22.68 1.31 2.47
C VAL A 45 23.69 0.43 1.75
N VAL A 46 23.20 -0.51 0.95
CA VAL A 46 24.01 -1.57 0.35
C VAL A 46 23.87 -1.58 -1.16
N ASP A 47 24.99 -1.76 -1.87
CA ASP A 47 25.01 -2.08 -3.30
C ASP A 47 25.47 -3.53 -3.48
N PRO A 48 24.57 -4.48 -3.79
CA PRO A 48 24.93 -5.89 -3.92
C PRO A 48 25.91 -6.12 -5.07
N SER A 49 26.06 -5.20 -6.03
CA SER A 49 27.00 -5.35 -7.15
C SER A 49 28.45 -4.99 -6.81
N ARG A 50 28.74 -4.45 -5.62
CA ARG A 50 30.06 -3.89 -5.28
C ARG A 50 30.89 -4.71 -4.32
N SER A 51 30.28 -5.14 -3.22
CA SER A 51 31.01 -5.80 -2.14
C SER A 51 30.07 -6.70 -1.36
N ALA A 52 30.62 -7.81 -0.87
CA ALA A 52 29.88 -8.67 0.04
C ALA A 52 29.57 -7.92 1.34
N SER A 53 28.33 -7.98 1.78
CA SER A 53 27.89 -7.45 3.07
C SER A 53 26.80 -8.32 3.65
N TYR A 54 26.72 -8.33 4.98
CA TYR A 54 25.83 -9.23 5.70
C TYR A 54 25.14 -8.47 6.82
N HIS A 55 23.81 -8.48 6.79
CA HIS A 55 23.00 -7.75 7.75
C HIS A 55 21.98 -8.69 8.35
N ALA A 56 22.04 -8.85 9.66
CA ALA A 56 21.03 -9.59 10.38
C ALA A 56 20.05 -8.64 11.05
N VAL A 57 18.78 -8.96 10.94
CA VAL A 57 17.73 -8.19 11.58
C VAL A 57 17.56 -8.72 13.01
N GLY A 58 17.71 -7.84 13.99
CA GLY A 58 17.71 -8.23 15.40
C GLY A 58 16.40 -8.89 15.83
N GLY A 59 16.49 -10.12 16.34
CA GLY A 59 15.34 -10.83 16.94
C GLY A 59 14.39 -11.52 15.97
N SER A 60 14.57 -11.40 14.65
CA SER A 60 13.72 -12.07 13.64
C SER A 60 14.27 -13.39 13.12
N GLY A 61 15.54 -13.72 13.42
CA GLY A 61 16.20 -14.90 12.83
C GLY A 61 16.49 -14.75 11.34
N VAL A 62 16.38 -13.54 10.77
CA VAL A 62 16.60 -13.28 9.34
C VAL A 62 17.99 -12.70 9.07
N LEU A 63 18.67 -13.26 8.05
CA LEU A 63 19.93 -12.75 7.51
C LEU A 63 19.75 -12.28 6.06
N PHE A 64 20.28 -11.11 5.75
CA PHE A 64 20.53 -10.68 4.37
C PHE A 64 22.00 -10.87 4.05
N ALA A 65 22.27 -11.62 2.98
CA ALA A 65 23.60 -11.76 2.41
C ALA A 65 23.60 -11.10 1.04
N MET A 66 24.21 -9.92 0.93
CA MET A 66 24.40 -9.25 -0.36
C MET A 66 25.76 -9.63 -0.91
N VAL A 67 25.81 -10.18 -2.12
CA VAL A 67 27.08 -10.53 -2.77
C VAL A 67 27.10 -10.14 -4.25
N PRO A 68 28.24 -9.61 -4.74
CA PRO A 68 28.38 -9.30 -6.17
C PRO A 68 28.53 -10.56 -7.00
N THR A 69 29.16 -11.59 -6.44
CA THR A 69 29.25 -12.93 -7.02
C THR A 69 29.20 -13.99 -5.91
N PRO A 70 28.70 -15.21 -6.20
CA PRO A 70 28.65 -16.31 -5.26
C PRO A 70 29.99 -16.73 -4.63
N ASP A 71 31.11 -16.52 -5.33
CA ASP A 71 32.47 -16.82 -4.85
C ASP A 71 32.86 -16.08 -3.55
N HIS A 72 32.14 -15.02 -3.20
CA HIS A 72 32.37 -14.25 -1.97
C HIS A 72 31.64 -14.81 -0.76
N LEU A 73 30.88 -15.90 -0.90
CA LEU A 73 30.13 -16.52 0.19
C LEU A 73 31.03 -17.43 1.04
N PRO A 74 30.81 -17.47 2.37
CA PRO A 74 31.38 -18.52 3.21
C PRO A 74 30.72 -19.89 2.89
N PRO A 75 31.27 -21.02 3.38
CA PRO A 75 30.73 -22.35 3.06
C PRO A 75 29.26 -22.54 3.42
N THR A 76 28.79 -21.94 4.52
CA THR A 76 27.39 -21.96 4.94
C THR A 76 26.92 -20.57 5.40
N PRO A 77 25.61 -20.28 5.36
CA PRO A 77 25.03 -19.06 5.93
C PRO A 77 25.37 -18.86 7.41
N THR A 78 25.51 -19.94 8.17
CA THR A 78 25.85 -19.86 9.60
C THR A 78 27.28 -19.40 9.87
N ASP A 79 28.18 -19.50 8.88
CA ASP A 79 29.58 -19.08 8.97
C ASP A 79 29.79 -17.58 8.69
N VAL A 80 28.71 -16.84 8.38
CA VAL A 80 28.77 -15.41 8.10
C VAL A 80 29.31 -14.63 9.31
N PRO A 81 30.31 -13.74 9.13
CA PRO A 81 30.89 -12.95 10.22
C PRO A 81 29.86 -11.98 10.83
N ARG A 82 29.83 -11.89 12.17
CA ARG A 82 29.02 -10.88 12.88
C ARG A 82 29.67 -9.50 12.73
N GLU A 83 28.87 -8.48 12.37
CA GLU A 83 29.32 -7.08 12.21
C GLU A 83 29.95 -6.50 13.50
N THR A 84 29.69 -7.10 14.68
CA THR A 84 30.30 -6.71 15.96
C THR A 84 31.32 -7.73 16.47
N GLY A 85 32.45 -7.89 15.76
CA GLY A 85 33.74 -8.34 16.33
C GLY A 85 33.80 -9.68 17.09
N GLY A 86 32.77 -10.50 17.03
CA GLY A 86 32.71 -11.81 17.70
C GLY A 86 32.98 -12.93 16.70
N SER A 87 34.03 -13.71 16.93
CA SER A 87 34.20 -14.99 16.25
C SER A 87 33.12 -15.96 16.75
N GLY A 88 32.04 -16.11 16.01
CA GLY A 88 30.96 -17.04 16.30
C GLY A 88 29.81 -16.82 15.33
N GLY A 89 29.39 -17.90 14.66
CA GLY A 89 28.34 -17.90 13.65
C GLY A 89 26.96 -17.44 14.14
N PHE A 90 26.01 -17.34 13.21
CA PHE A 90 24.62 -16.93 13.48
C PHE A 90 23.81 -18.06 14.14
N ALA A 91 23.98 -18.25 15.45
CA ALA A 91 23.10 -19.13 16.23
C ALA A 91 21.67 -18.56 16.25
N GLY A 92 20.70 -19.35 15.76
CA GLY A 92 19.29 -18.95 15.67
C GLY A 92 18.86 -18.35 14.33
N LEU A 93 19.59 -18.62 13.24
CA LEU A 93 19.14 -18.31 11.88
C LEU A 93 17.93 -19.17 11.52
N GLU A 94 16.83 -18.51 11.17
CA GLU A 94 15.61 -19.14 10.66
C GLU A 94 15.55 -19.07 9.13
N HIS A 95 15.94 -17.94 8.53
CA HIS A 95 15.94 -17.77 7.08
C HIS A 95 17.03 -16.81 6.58
N CYS A 96 17.50 -17.03 5.36
CA CYS A 96 18.46 -16.17 4.69
C CYS A 96 17.97 -15.69 3.32
N TYR A 97 18.10 -14.40 3.07
CA TYR A 97 17.86 -13.77 1.77
C TYR A 97 19.18 -13.48 1.09
N LEU A 98 19.50 -14.26 0.06
CA LEU A 98 20.71 -14.09 -0.74
C LEU A 98 20.44 -13.11 -1.88
N VAL A 99 20.94 -11.88 -1.74
CA VAL A 99 20.70 -10.78 -2.68
C VAL A 99 21.88 -10.61 -3.63
N SER A 100 21.61 -10.65 -4.94
CA SER A 100 22.62 -10.40 -5.97
C SER A 100 22.05 -9.61 -7.16
N ASN A 101 22.87 -9.40 -8.19
CA ASN A 101 22.43 -8.89 -9.49
C ASN A 101 22.74 -9.89 -10.63
N CYS A 102 22.93 -11.17 -10.30
CA CYS A 102 23.42 -12.19 -11.26
C CYS A 102 22.32 -12.76 -12.17
N LEU A 103 21.05 -12.49 -11.88
CA LEU A 103 19.91 -13.03 -12.63
C LEU A 103 19.14 -11.92 -13.31
N GLU A 104 18.79 -12.12 -14.58
CA GLU A 104 18.00 -11.20 -15.39
C GLU A 104 16.93 -11.95 -16.21
N LEU A 105 15.86 -11.26 -16.61
CA LEU A 105 14.85 -11.82 -17.52
C LEU A 105 15.12 -11.39 -18.96
N THR A 106 15.20 -12.38 -19.84
CA THR A 106 15.10 -12.15 -21.29
C THR A 106 13.70 -12.51 -21.77
N ILE A 107 13.04 -11.56 -22.42
CA ILE A 107 11.73 -11.76 -23.05
C ILE A 107 11.96 -11.84 -24.56
N ASP A 108 11.62 -12.97 -25.17
CA ASP A 108 11.52 -13.11 -26.61
C ASP A 108 10.06 -12.90 -27.03
N PRO A 109 9.67 -11.70 -27.53
CA PRO A 109 8.30 -11.43 -27.92
C PRO A 109 7.87 -12.19 -29.19
N HIS A 110 8.83 -12.63 -30.02
CA HIS A 110 8.53 -13.38 -31.24
C HIS A 110 8.11 -14.81 -30.92
N HIS A 111 8.77 -15.43 -29.94
CA HIS A 111 8.46 -16.77 -29.47
C HIS A 111 7.51 -16.79 -28.27
N ARG A 112 7.20 -15.61 -27.69
CA ARG A 112 6.43 -15.45 -26.44
C ARG A 112 7.04 -16.23 -25.28
N GLU A 113 8.36 -16.27 -25.24
CA GLU A 113 9.13 -16.96 -24.22
C GLU A 113 9.71 -15.95 -23.24
N THR A 114 9.71 -16.30 -21.96
CA THR A 114 10.43 -15.58 -20.92
C THR A 114 11.44 -16.55 -20.32
N ARG A 115 12.71 -16.16 -20.32
CA ARG A 115 13.82 -16.98 -19.84
C ARG A 115 14.53 -16.26 -18.71
N LEU A 116 14.82 -17.02 -17.64
CA LEU A 116 15.69 -16.58 -16.57
C LEU A 116 17.13 -16.85 -17.00
N GLU A 117 17.87 -15.80 -17.34
CA GLU A 117 19.24 -15.92 -17.81
C GLU A 117 20.21 -16.03 -16.62
N GLY A 118 21.24 -16.86 -16.80
CA GLY A 118 22.32 -17.03 -15.81
C GLY A 118 21.99 -17.93 -14.63
N ILE A 119 20.78 -18.53 -14.56
CA ILE A 119 20.37 -19.34 -13.39
C ILE A 119 21.24 -20.57 -13.15
N ASP A 120 21.58 -21.33 -14.19
CA ASP A 120 22.40 -22.54 -14.03
C ASP A 120 23.83 -22.17 -13.57
N GLU A 121 24.46 -21.17 -14.20
CA GLU A 121 25.79 -20.68 -13.80
C GLU A 121 25.78 -20.10 -12.38
N TYR A 122 24.71 -19.39 -12.01
CA TYR A 122 24.52 -18.85 -10.68
C TYR A 122 24.45 -19.97 -9.64
N LEU A 123 23.59 -20.98 -9.83
CA LEU A 123 23.45 -22.10 -8.90
C LEU A 123 24.72 -22.96 -8.82
N ASP A 124 25.38 -23.23 -9.95
CA ASP A 124 26.63 -24.01 -10.00
C ASP A 124 27.80 -23.31 -9.26
N SER A 125 27.74 -21.99 -9.13
CA SER A 125 28.76 -21.21 -8.41
C SER A 125 28.50 -21.06 -6.92
N LEU A 126 27.32 -21.48 -6.42
CA LEU A 126 27.00 -21.40 -4.99
C LEU A 126 27.65 -22.55 -4.20
N PRO A 127 28.14 -22.29 -2.97
CA PRO A 127 28.49 -23.37 -2.06
C PRO A 127 27.24 -24.17 -1.66
N ASP A 128 27.38 -25.49 -1.45
CA ASP A 128 26.27 -26.41 -1.13
C ASP A 128 25.35 -25.91 0.00
N GLY A 129 25.92 -25.23 1.02
CA GLY A 129 25.15 -24.69 2.16
C GLY A 129 24.21 -23.54 1.80
N TRP A 130 24.31 -22.98 0.59
CA TRP A 130 23.46 -21.89 0.08
C TRP A 130 22.41 -22.37 -0.94
N LEU A 131 22.29 -23.68 -1.11
CA LEU A 131 21.31 -24.33 -2.00
C LEU A 131 20.11 -24.93 -1.23
N ASP A 132 20.06 -24.76 0.09
CA ASP A 132 18.98 -25.29 0.93
C ASP A 132 17.69 -24.48 0.76
N GLU A 133 16.72 -25.04 0.02
CA GLU A 133 15.44 -24.38 -0.28
C GLU A 133 14.59 -24.06 0.96
N SER A 134 14.84 -24.74 2.09
CA SER A 134 14.12 -24.51 3.33
C SER A 134 14.68 -23.33 4.13
N LEU A 135 15.90 -22.90 3.80
CA LEU A 135 16.65 -21.87 4.51
C LEU A 135 16.92 -20.62 3.64
N ILE A 136 16.98 -20.78 2.31
CA ILE A 136 17.46 -19.74 1.40
C ILE A 136 16.37 -19.28 0.44
N THR A 137 16.14 -17.96 0.39
CA THR A 137 15.44 -17.31 -0.72
C THR A 137 16.43 -16.52 -1.56
N HIS A 138 16.48 -16.78 -2.87
CA HIS A 138 17.35 -16.06 -3.80
C HIS A 138 16.63 -14.81 -4.31
N VAL A 139 17.27 -13.65 -4.15
CA VAL A 139 16.71 -12.35 -4.51
C VAL A 139 17.63 -11.67 -5.51
N SER A 140 17.11 -11.30 -6.69
CA SER A 140 17.91 -10.58 -7.69
C SER A 140 17.41 -9.16 -7.92
N THR A 141 18.31 -8.20 -7.81
CA THR A 141 18.10 -6.80 -8.20
C THR A 141 18.06 -6.58 -9.71
N GLY A 142 18.43 -7.61 -10.51
CA GLY A 142 18.29 -7.63 -11.97
C GLY A 142 16.90 -8.10 -12.45
N LEU A 143 16.08 -8.66 -11.54
CA LEU A 143 14.71 -9.08 -11.83
C LEU A 143 13.73 -8.06 -11.26
N ARG A 144 12.62 -7.79 -11.96
CA ARG A 144 11.56 -6.91 -11.45
C ARG A 144 11.01 -7.42 -10.12
N ALA A 145 10.65 -6.52 -9.21
CA ALA A 145 10.17 -6.87 -7.87
C ALA A 145 9.00 -7.86 -7.87
N GLU A 146 8.11 -7.77 -8.85
CA GLU A 146 6.94 -8.65 -9.00
C GLU A 146 7.29 -10.04 -9.56
N TYR A 147 8.55 -10.29 -9.91
CA TYR A 147 8.98 -11.60 -10.36
C TYR A 147 9.10 -12.55 -9.17
N GLN A 148 8.32 -13.62 -9.21
CA GLN A 148 8.40 -14.74 -8.30
C GLN A 148 8.32 -16.03 -9.11
N ALA A 149 9.27 -16.93 -8.89
CA ALA A 149 9.29 -18.24 -9.51
C ALA A 149 9.90 -19.29 -8.59
N ARG A 150 9.51 -20.54 -8.78
CA ARG A 150 10.23 -21.70 -8.27
C ARG A 150 10.99 -22.31 -9.44
N TYR A 151 12.31 -22.31 -9.38
CA TYR A 151 13.15 -22.93 -10.39
C TYR A 151 13.39 -24.38 -10.01
N GLU A 152 12.90 -25.32 -10.82
CA GLU A 152 13.01 -26.75 -10.56
C GLU A 152 14.19 -27.33 -11.35
N THR A 153 15.06 -28.07 -10.65
CA THR A 153 16.04 -28.97 -11.27
C THR A 153 15.52 -30.41 -11.16
N ALA A 154 16.32 -31.38 -11.62
CA ALA A 154 15.95 -32.79 -11.48
C ALA A 154 15.85 -33.26 -10.02
N THR A 155 16.47 -32.54 -9.07
CA THR A 155 16.62 -32.95 -7.67
C THR A 155 16.06 -31.95 -6.68
N ASP A 156 16.06 -30.66 -7.01
CA ASP A 156 15.84 -29.58 -6.05
C ASP A 156 14.95 -28.49 -6.64
N THR A 157 14.43 -27.62 -5.78
CA THR A 157 13.65 -26.45 -6.19
C THR A 157 14.15 -25.20 -5.50
N TYR A 158 14.29 -24.10 -6.23
CA TYR A 158 14.88 -22.87 -5.71
C TYR A 158 13.87 -21.73 -5.79
N PRO A 159 13.50 -21.10 -4.66
CA PRO A 159 12.66 -19.91 -4.67
C PRO A 159 13.46 -18.69 -5.16
N ILE A 160 13.06 -18.15 -6.31
CA ILE A 160 13.68 -16.98 -6.95
C ILE A 160 12.71 -15.81 -6.91
N HIS A 161 13.16 -14.68 -6.37
CA HIS A 161 12.41 -13.43 -6.29
C HIS A 161 13.18 -12.27 -6.91
N GLY A 162 12.47 -11.30 -7.44
CA GLY A 162 13.05 -10.03 -7.87
C GLY A 162 13.00 -8.96 -6.78
N ALA A 163 13.95 -8.03 -6.87
CA ALA A 163 14.04 -6.81 -6.05
C ALA A 163 14.40 -5.57 -6.89
N GLY A 164 14.50 -5.73 -8.21
CA GLY A 164 14.80 -4.69 -9.16
C GLY A 164 13.57 -3.88 -9.55
N PRO A 165 13.78 -2.74 -10.22
CA PRO A 165 12.68 -1.91 -10.69
C PRO A 165 11.80 -2.67 -11.71
N PRO A 166 10.50 -2.37 -11.81
CA PRO A 166 9.64 -2.97 -12.81
C PRO A 166 10.12 -2.63 -14.22
N THR A 167 10.39 -3.65 -15.02
CA THR A 167 10.67 -3.50 -16.45
C THR A 167 9.35 -3.54 -17.23
N SER A 168 8.54 -2.49 -17.16
CA SER A 168 7.42 -2.30 -18.08
C SER A 168 7.92 -1.75 -19.44
N SER A 169 8.97 -2.34 -19.99
CA SER A 169 9.49 -1.98 -21.31
C SER A 169 8.93 -2.91 -22.39
N VAL A 170 7.61 -3.06 -22.44
CA VAL A 170 6.92 -3.39 -23.69
C VAL A 170 6.35 -2.08 -24.24
N GLY A 171 7.22 -1.29 -24.87
CA GLY A 171 6.87 -0.10 -25.65
C GLY A 171 7.18 1.24 -24.96
N ALA A 172 8.25 1.90 -25.45
CA ALA A 172 8.57 3.32 -25.30
C ALA A 172 8.77 3.89 -23.88
N ALA A 173 10.04 4.21 -23.58
CA ALA A 173 10.46 5.27 -22.65
C ALA A 173 9.81 5.25 -21.26
N ILE A 174 10.31 4.39 -20.38
CA ILE A 174 10.24 4.70 -18.94
C ILE A 174 11.11 5.94 -18.75
N ASP A 175 10.51 7.08 -18.38
CA ASP A 175 11.28 8.22 -17.93
C ASP A 175 12.06 7.76 -16.69
N GLU A 176 13.39 7.93 -16.67
CA GLU A 176 14.23 7.60 -15.51
C GLU A 176 13.75 8.30 -14.21
N ASN A 177 12.90 9.31 -14.39
CA ASN A 177 12.26 10.13 -13.37
C ASN A 177 10.99 9.55 -12.73
N GLU A 178 10.46 8.42 -13.21
CA GLU A 178 9.20 7.80 -12.73
C GLU A 178 9.42 6.41 -12.15
N ARG A 179 10.66 6.07 -11.78
CA ARG A 179 10.97 4.76 -11.18
C ARG A 179 10.31 4.67 -9.80
N PRO A 180 9.47 3.65 -9.55
CA PRO A 180 8.89 3.47 -8.24
C PRO A 180 9.95 3.12 -7.19
N LEU A 181 9.67 3.45 -5.94
CA LEU A 181 10.38 2.89 -4.80
C LEU A 181 9.76 1.54 -4.49
N ILE A 182 10.59 0.51 -4.29
CA ILE A 182 10.14 -0.84 -3.99
C ILE A 182 10.44 -1.14 -2.53
N GLU A 183 9.41 -1.56 -1.80
CA GLU A 183 9.51 -2.09 -0.46
C GLU A 183 9.32 -3.61 -0.51
N LEU A 184 10.22 -4.32 0.16
CA LEU A 184 10.12 -5.77 0.34
C LEU A 184 9.96 -6.07 1.83
N SER A 185 8.77 -6.50 2.24
CA SER A 185 8.59 -7.09 3.57
C SER A 185 8.97 -8.57 3.49
N VAL A 186 9.93 -8.98 4.30
CA VAL A 186 10.44 -10.36 4.31
C VAL A 186 10.14 -11.04 5.65
N TYR A 187 10.04 -12.37 5.66
CA TYR A 187 9.57 -13.13 6.82
C TYR A 187 10.48 -14.33 7.09
N SER A 188 10.57 -14.79 8.34
CA SER A 188 11.45 -15.90 8.71
C SER A 188 11.04 -17.28 8.17
N ASN A 189 9.91 -17.35 7.45
CA ASN A 189 9.49 -18.53 6.70
C ASN A 189 9.86 -18.45 5.20
N GLY A 190 10.62 -17.43 4.79
CA GLY A 190 11.04 -17.21 3.41
C GLY A 190 10.06 -16.48 2.51
N ALA A 191 8.85 -16.15 3.00
CA ALA A 191 7.88 -15.37 2.24
C ALA A 191 8.39 -13.94 1.99
N ILE A 192 7.95 -13.34 0.88
CA ILE A 192 8.24 -11.94 0.52
C ILE A 192 6.93 -11.30 0.09
N ARG A 193 6.64 -10.12 0.63
CA ARG A 193 5.60 -9.21 0.16
C ARG A 193 6.26 -8.02 -0.53
N VAL A 194 5.73 -7.64 -1.68
CA VAL A 194 6.24 -6.53 -2.49
C VAL A 194 5.23 -5.40 -2.45
N GLU A 195 5.68 -4.20 -2.10
CA GLU A 195 4.90 -2.97 -2.22
C GLU A 195 5.64 -1.97 -3.10
N THR A 196 4.90 -1.38 -4.04
CA THR A 196 5.43 -0.43 -5.03
C THR A 196 4.88 0.95 -4.71
N HIS A 197 5.79 1.88 -4.42
CA HIS A 197 5.47 3.25 -4.04
C HIS A 197 5.83 4.23 -5.17
N ASP A 198 4.89 5.11 -5.53
CA ASP A 198 5.15 6.20 -6.48
C ASP A 198 6.04 7.28 -5.81
N PRO A 199 7.22 7.60 -6.35
CA PRO A 199 8.12 8.61 -5.76
C PRO A 199 7.48 10.00 -5.67
N THR A 200 6.48 10.29 -6.52
CA THR A 200 5.74 11.57 -6.48
C THR A 200 4.86 11.69 -5.24
N ASN A 201 4.58 10.59 -4.53
CA ASN A 201 3.88 10.60 -3.25
C ASN A 201 4.80 10.96 -2.06
N PHE A 202 6.09 11.22 -2.28
CA PHE A 202 7.04 11.62 -1.24
C PHE A 202 7.61 13.03 -1.45
N GLY A 203 8.25 13.55 -0.40
CA GLY A 203 8.81 14.89 -0.35
C GLY A 203 7.75 15.95 -0.65
N LEU A 204 8.18 17.08 -1.19
CA LEU A 204 7.27 18.20 -1.47
C LEU A 204 6.27 17.92 -2.60
N GLN A 205 6.56 17.00 -3.52
CA GLN A 205 5.68 16.70 -4.65
C GLN A 205 4.43 15.91 -4.24
N GLY A 206 4.50 15.13 -3.17
CA GLY A 206 3.32 14.44 -2.65
C GLY A 206 2.34 15.35 -1.90
N LEU A 207 2.54 16.67 -1.96
CA LEU A 207 1.55 17.64 -1.51
C LEU A 207 0.58 18.00 -2.64
N GLU A 208 -0.69 18.18 -2.28
CA GLU A 208 -1.74 18.49 -3.24
C GLU A 208 -1.39 19.68 -4.15
N GLY A 209 -1.39 19.45 -5.47
CA GLY A 209 -1.17 20.48 -6.47
C GLY A 209 0.28 20.97 -6.60
N ILE A 210 1.25 20.23 -6.05
CA ILE A 210 2.69 20.50 -6.20
C ILE A 210 3.31 19.59 -7.26
N GLY A 211 3.53 20.15 -8.44
CA GLY A 211 4.42 19.54 -9.44
C GLY A 211 5.90 19.92 -9.21
N PRO A 212 6.83 19.35 -10.01
CA PRO A 212 8.27 19.54 -9.87
C PRO A 212 8.70 21.01 -9.76
N THR A 213 8.18 21.88 -10.63
CA THR A 213 8.53 23.31 -10.64
C THR A 213 8.08 24.05 -9.38
N LYS A 214 6.97 23.65 -8.77
CA LYS A 214 6.51 24.27 -7.52
C LYS A 214 7.33 23.75 -6.33
N ALA A 215 7.71 22.47 -6.34
CA ALA A 215 8.60 21.90 -5.33
C ALA A 215 9.98 22.61 -5.34
N GLU A 216 10.60 22.80 -6.51
CA GLU A 216 11.86 23.54 -6.64
C GLU A 216 11.76 24.96 -6.06
N ARG A 217 10.68 25.69 -6.39
CA ARG A 217 10.46 27.03 -5.83
C ARG A 217 10.28 27.04 -4.31
N LEU A 218 9.65 26.02 -3.74
CA LEU A 218 9.52 25.89 -2.29
C LEU A 218 10.91 25.73 -1.65
N ARG A 219 11.76 24.86 -2.23
CA ARG A 219 13.15 24.68 -1.78
C ARG A 219 13.98 25.96 -1.90
N ASP A 220 13.86 26.69 -3.02
CA ASP A 220 14.53 27.98 -3.21
C ASP A 220 14.16 29.04 -2.14
N HIS A 221 13.00 28.87 -1.50
CA HIS A 221 12.52 29.74 -0.42
C HIS A 221 12.71 29.12 0.98
N GLY A 222 13.48 28.04 1.09
CA GLY A 222 13.86 27.39 2.34
C GLY A 222 12.87 26.37 2.89
N PHE A 223 11.82 26.01 2.13
CA PHE A 223 10.88 24.96 2.51
C PHE A 223 11.33 23.62 1.91
N ASN A 224 12.08 22.84 2.69
CA ASN A 224 12.73 21.60 2.23
C ASN A 224 12.02 20.31 2.68
N SER A 225 10.91 20.42 3.43
CA SER A 225 10.13 19.28 3.90
C SER A 225 8.65 19.62 4.06
N ARG A 226 7.81 18.61 4.20
CA ARG A 226 6.38 18.79 4.52
C ARG A 226 6.19 19.46 5.86
N ASP A 227 6.96 19.06 6.86
CA ASP A 227 6.94 19.69 8.19
C ASP A 227 7.28 21.18 8.15
N ALA A 228 8.24 21.58 7.32
CA ALA A 228 8.56 22.99 7.14
C ALA A 228 7.37 23.78 6.57
N ILE A 229 6.54 23.14 5.73
CA ILE A 229 5.32 23.72 5.18
C ILE A 229 4.18 23.70 6.21
N ALA A 230 3.99 22.60 6.93
CA ALA A 230 2.99 22.48 8.00
C ALA A 230 3.25 23.47 9.15
N GLY A 231 4.53 23.75 9.44
CA GLY A 231 4.95 24.70 10.47
C GLY A 231 4.94 26.18 10.06
N THR A 232 4.51 26.52 8.84
CA THR A 232 4.47 27.90 8.34
C THR A 232 3.03 28.45 8.30
N THR A 233 2.77 29.48 7.49
CA THR A 233 1.42 30.00 7.27
C THR A 233 1.10 30.07 5.77
N PRO A 234 -0.18 29.92 5.36
CA PRO A 234 -0.58 30.13 3.97
C PRO A 234 -0.15 31.50 3.43
N LYS A 235 -0.16 32.53 4.27
CA LYS A 235 0.28 33.88 3.91
C LYS A 235 1.78 33.96 3.59
N ALA A 236 2.61 33.16 4.26
CA ALA A 236 4.04 33.08 3.95
C ALA A 236 4.26 32.40 2.59
N LEU A 237 3.57 31.28 2.34
CA LEU A 237 3.64 30.56 1.07
C LEU A 237 3.11 31.39 -0.11
N ALA A 238 2.05 32.17 0.10
CA ALA A 238 1.45 33.02 -0.94
C ALA A 238 2.37 34.16 -1.43
N LYS A 239 3.47 34.45 -0.72
CA LYS A 239 4.50 35.40 -1.19
C LYS A 239 5.40 34.80 -2.28
N ILE A 240 5.42 33.48 -2.41
CA ILE A 240 6.23 32.77 -3.41
C ILE A 240 5.56 32.91 -4.77
N ARG A 241 6.33 33.33 -5.78
CA ARG A 241 5.80 33.49 -7.14
C ARG A 241 5.22 32.16 -7.66
N GLY A 242 3.95 32.18 -8.04
CA GLY A 242 3.20 31.01 -8.53
C GLY A 242 2.40 30.27 -7.44
N PHE A 243 2.43 30.75 -6.20
CA PHE A 243 1.55 30.32 -5.12
C PHE A 243 0.51 31.41 -4.86
N GLY A 244 -0.64 31.33 -5.55
CA GLY A 244 -1.80 32.15 -5.17
C GLY A 244 -2.37 31.69 -3.82
N GLU A 245 -3.22 32.51 -3.19
CA GLU A 245 -3.81 32.20 -1.87
C GLU A 245 -4.48 30.82 -1.79
N LYS A 246 -5.21 30.43 -2.86
CA LYS A 246 -5.85 29.11 -2.97
C LYS A 246 -4.82 27.98 -2.93
N THR A 247 -3.75 28.09 -3.73
CA THR A 247 -2.68 27.08 -3.78
C THR A 247 -1.92 27.04 -2.47
N ALA A 248 -1.56 28.19 -1.90
CA ALA A 248 -0.88 28.26 -0.62
C ALA A 248 -1.69 27.60 0.51
N THR A 249 -3.00 27.83 0.54
CA THR A 249 -3.91 27.20 1.50
C THR A 249 -4.00 25.69 1.30
N ALA A 250 -4.18 25.22 0.06
CA ALA A 250 -4.28 23.80 -0.24
C ALA A 250 -2.99 23.04 0.15
N VAL A 251 -1.83 23.59 -0.20
CA VAL A 251 -0.51 23.00 0.09
C VAL A 251 -0.24 22.96 1.59
N HIS A 252 -0.58 24.05 2.30
CA HIS A 252 -0.48 24.07 3.76
C HIS A 252 -1.40 23.03 4.42
N LYS A 253 -2.66 22.94 3.99
CA LYS A 253 -3.62 21.96 4.52
C LYS A 253 -3.18 20.51 4.25
N SER A 254 -2.66 20.23 3.06
CA SER A 254 -2.08 18.92 2.71
C SER A 254 -0.88 18.58 3.59
N ALA A 255 0.06 19.50 3.78
CA ALA A 255 1.19 19.28 4.67
C ALA A 255 0.76 19.10 6.13
N THR A 256 -0.24 19.87 6.57
CA THR A 256 -0.80 19.77 7.93
C THR A 256 -1.45 18.41 8.15
N ALA A 257 -2.29 17.95 7.23
CA ALA A 257 -3.01 16.68 7.37
C ALA A 257 -2.02 15.51 7.56
N ILE A 258 -0.99 15.45 6.70
CA ILE A 258 0.07 14.44 6.78
C ILE A 258 0.84 14.56 8.10
N ALA A 259 1.25 15.76 8.49
CA ALA A 259 2.06 15.98 9.70
C ALA A 259 1.28 15.69 11.00
N THR A 260 -0.04 15.86 11.01
CA THR A 260 -0.86 15.62 12.21
C THR A 260 -1.48 14.23 12.25
N GLY A 261 -1.48 13.49 11.14
CA GLY A 261 -2.24 12.23 11.05
C GLY A 261 -3.75 12.44 11.14
N GLU A 262 -4.26 13.64 10.79
CA GLU A 262 -5.67 13.98 10.94
C GLU A 262 -6.28 14.52 9.64
N VAL A 263 -7.59 14.29 9.46
CA VAL A 263 -8.38 14.96 8.41
C VAL A 263 -8.41 16.46 8.67
N VAL A 264 -8.07 17.26 7.65
CA VAL A 264 -8.20 18.71 7.69
C VAL A 264 -9.45 19.15 6.91
N PRO A 265 -10.48 19.72 7.55
CA PRO A 265 -11.70 20.13 6.87
C PRO A 265 -11.47 21.32 5.94
N ARG A 266 -12.28 21.42 4.89
CA ARG A 266 -12.38 22.55 3.97
C ARG A 266 -13.82 23.04 3.89
N ASP A 267 -13.98 24.28 3.43
CA ASP A 267 -15.27 24.96 3.52
C ASP A 267 -16.32 24.31 2.61
N GLY A 268 -17.58 24.32 3.07
CA GLY A 268 -18.76 24.07 2.24
C GLY A 268 -19.26 22.61 2.15
N GLY A 269 -18.58 21.66 2.77
CA GLY A 269 -19.02 20.26 2.76
C GLY A 269 -20.01 19.94 3.88
N THR A 270 -21.00 19.08 3.62
CA THR A 270 -21.87 18.49 4.65
C THR A 270 -21.90 16.99 4.47
N LEU A 271 -21.69 16.25 5.55
CA LEU A 271 -21.82 14.80 5.53
C LEU A 271 -23.30 14.38 5.54
N PRO A 272 -23.64 13.18 5.06
CA PRO A 272 -24.99 12.64 5.12
C PRO A 272 -25.55 12.69 6.55
N ASN A 273 -26.83 13.04 6.67
CA ASN A 273 -27.54 12.93 7.94
C ASN A 273 -27.98 11.48 8.17
N GLY A 274 -27.94 11.04 9.42
CA GLY A 274 -28.36 9.69 9.83
C GLY A 274 -27.21 8.71 9.97
N ASP A 275 -27.57 7.49 10.34
CA ASP A 275 -26.64 6.38 10.55
C ASP A 275 -26.39 5.67 9.20
N PRO A 276 -25.20 5.77 8.58
CA PRO A 276 -24.93 5.15 7.29
C PRO A 276 -24.74 3.63 7.42
N VAL A 277 -24.74 2.96 6.28
CA VAL A 277 -24.16 1.62 6.11
C VAL A 277 -22.98 1.73 5.16
N PHE A 278 -21.90 1.02 5.46
CA PHE A 278 -20.69 1.00 4.62
C PHE A 278 -20.70 -0.25 3.78
N ILE A 279 -20.37 -0.11 2.49
CA ILE A 279 -20.34 -1.22 1.56
C ILE A 279 -19.03 -1.23 0.79
N ASP A 280 -18.65 -2.44 0.40
CA ASP A 280 -17.60 -2.72 -0.58
C ASP A 280 -18.06 -3.89 -1.46
N VAL A 281 -17.62 -3.91 -2.72
CA VAL A 281 -18.00 -4.94 -3.70
C VAL A 281 -16.77 -5.65 -4.23
N GLU A 282 -16.75 -6.96 -4.03
CA GLU A 282 -15.75 -7.81 -4.66
C GLU A 282 -16.22 -8.32 -6.01
N THR A 283 -15.29 -8.32 -6.96
CA THR A 283 -15.58 -8.66 -8.35
C THR A 283 -14.66 -9.72 -8.92
N ASN A 284 -15.05 -10.30 -10.05
CA ASN A 284 -14.23 -11.26 -10.79
C ASN A 284 -13.06 -10.60 -11.57
N GLY A 285 -12.78 -9.32 -11.32
CA GLY A 285 -11.72 -8.53 -11.94
C GLY A 285 -12.17 -7.10 -12.22
N PHE A 286 -11.23 -6.24 -12.66
CA PHE A 286 -11.43 -4.79 -12.78
C PHE A 286 -12.66 -4.31 -13.58
N ASN A 287 -13.18 -5.10 -14.51
CA ASN A 287 -14.35 -4.71 -15.30
C ASN A 287 -15.67 -4.91 -14.55
N GLY A 288 -15.67 -5.67 -13.44
CA GLY A 288 -16.86 -5.96 -12.66
C GLY A 288 -17.96 -6.61 -13.49
N GLU A 289 -17.63 -7.69 -14.22
CA GLU A 289 -18.64 -8.46 -14.97
C GLU A 289 -19.53 -9.27 -14.02
N ILE A 290 -18.94 -9.72 -12.92
CA ILE A 290 -19.59 -10.37 -11.80
C ILE A 290 -19.14 -9.69 -10.51
N ALA A 291 -20.09 -9.14 -9.75
CA ALA A 291 -19.95 -8.84 -8.34
C ALA A 291 -20.35 -10.10 -7.55
N TRP A 292 -19.40 -10.76 -6.90
CA TRP A 292 -19.64 -12.05 -6.22
C TRP A 292 -19.80 -11.91 -4.71
N LEU A 293 -19.44 -10.75 -4.14
CA LEU A 293 -19.71 -10.39 -2.75
C LEU A 293 -20.05 -8.90 -2.67
N VAL A 294 -21.11 -8.59 -1.93
CA VAL A 294 -21.35 -7.25 -1.38
C VAL A 294 -21.13 -7.35 0.12
N GLY A 295 -19.99 -6.84 0.60
CA GLY A 295 -19.72 -6.72 2.03
C GLY A 295 -20.43 -5.51 2.59
N VAL A 296 -21.07 -5.66 3.75
CA VAL A 296 -21.75 -4.56 4.42
C VAL A 296 -21.32 -4.47 5.87
N LEU A 297 -20.92 -3.28 6.32
CA LEU A 297 -20.79 -2.96 7.74
C LEU A 297 -21.99 -2.15 8.20
N ASP A 298 -22.77 -2.74 9.12
CA ASP A 298 -23.86 -2.07 9.82
C ASP A 298 -23.38 -1.56 11.19
N GLY A 299 -23.13 -0.24 11.29
CA GLY A 299 -22.62 0.42 12.49
C GLY A 299 -21.25 1.05 12.27
N GLY A 300 -20.53 1.30 13.38
CA GLY A 300 -19.22 1.96 13.36
C GLY A 300 -18.05 1.03 13.06
N SER A 301 -16.86 1.60 12.93
CA SER A 301 -15.61 0.89 12.58
C SER A 301 -15.25 -0.25 13.54
N GLU A 302 -15.37 -0.03 14.84
CA GLU A 302 -15.00 -1.01 15.88
C GLU A 302 -16.12 -2.02 16.18
N GLU A 303 -17.33 -1.55 16.49
CA GLU A 303 -18.43 -2.38 17.00
C GLU A 303 -19.45 -2.77 15.91
N GLY A 304 -19.24 -2.36 14.67
CA GLY A 304 -20.14 -2.64 13.55
C GLY A 304 -20.28 -4.13 13.25
N HIS A 305 -21.49 -4.51 12.84
CA HIS A 305 -21.80 -5.88 12.44
C HIS A 305 -21.56 -6.05 10.95
N TYR A 306 -20.62 -6.93 10.59
CA TYR A 306 -20.36 -7.28 9.20
C TYR A 306 -21.37 -8.30 8.68
N LEU A 307 -21.89 -8.05 7.49
CA LEU A 307 -22.89 -8.85 6.79
C LEU A 307 -22.36 -9.15 5.37
N PRO A 308 -21.88 -10.38 5.11
CA PRO A 308 -21.43 -10.78 3.79
C PRO A 308 -22.61 -11.26 2.93
N PHE A 309 -22.94 -10.53 1.88
CA PHE A 309 -23.85 -11.00 0.84
C PHE A 309 -23.03 -11.63 -0.28
N ARG A 310 -22.57 -12.86 -0.06
CA ARG A 310 -21.74 -13.64 -0.99
C ARG A 310 -22.56 -14.59 -1.87
N GLN A 311 -22.20 -14.69 -3.15
CA GLN A 311 -22.63 -15.75 -4.04
C GLN A 311 -22.28 -17.13 -3.46
N GLN A 312 -23.31 -17.92 -3.14
CA GLN A 312 -23.12 -19.24 -2.53
C GLN A 312 -22.89 -20.33 -3.59
N GLU A 313 -23.64 -20.28 -4.69
CA GLU A 313 -23.65 -21.30 -5.73
C GLU A 313 -23.22 -20.70 -7.08
N HIS A 314 -22.38 -21.42 -7.82
CA HIS A 314 -21.80 -20.93 -9.08
C HIS A 314 -22.84 -20.69 -10.19
N ASP A 315 -23.99 -21.34 -10.11
CA ASP A 315 -25.13 -21.23 -11.03
C ASP A 315 -26.24 -20.28 -10.55
N ASP A 316 -26.05 -19.66 -9.38
CA ASP A 316 -26.91 -18.59 -8.85
C ASP A 316 -26.10 -17.28 -8.69
N PRO A 317 -25.82 -16.55 -9.79
CA PRO A 317 -25.05 -15.31 -9.74
C PRO A 317 -25.83 -14.10 -9.20
N ILE A 318 -27.09 -14.27 -8.75
CA ILE A 318 -28.01 -13.17 -8.44
C ILE A 318 -28.51 -13.24 -6.99
N GLY A 319 -28.63 -14.43 -6.41
CA GLY A 319 -29.26 -14.64 -5.10
C GLY A 319 -28.68 -13.76 -3.98
N HIS A 320 -27.38 -13.47 -4.00
CA HIS A 320 -26.76 -12.59 -3.00
C HIS A 320 -27.09 -11.11 -3.20
N VAL A 321 -27.20 -10.64 -4.45
CA VAL A 321 -27.60 -9.26 -4.75
C VAL A 321 -29.07 -9.03 -4.37
N ASP A 322 -29.94 -10.00 -4.63
CA ASP A 322 -31.35 -9.95 -4.21
C ASP A 322 -31.48 -9.92 -2.67
N ALA A 323 -30.69 -10.73 -1.97
CA ALA A 323 -30.63 -10.74 -0.52
C ALA A 323 -30.12 -9.39 0.05
N PHE A 324 -29.10 -8.81 -0.58
CA PHE A 324 -28.59 -7.48 -0.22
C PHE A 324 -29.66 -6.41 -0.39
N MET A 325 -30.34 -6.36 -1.54
CA MET A 325 -31.38 -5.35 -1.80
C MET A 325 -32.59 -5.52 -0.88
N SER A 326 -32.98 -6.77 -0.59
CA SER A 326 -34.03 -7.07 0.38
C SER A 326 -33.67 -6.56 1.79
N TRP A 327 -32.42 -6.74 2.22
CA TRP A 327 -31.95 -6.20 3.49
C TRP A 327 -31.86 -4.67 3.48
N LEU A 328 -31.36 -4.07 2.40
CA LEU A 328 -31.14 -2.63 2.26
C LEU A 328 -32.44 -1.82 2.28
N THR A 329 -33.48 -2.34 1.61
CA THR A 329 -34.80 -1.72 1.52
C THR A 329 -35.66 -2.00 2.75
N GLY A 330 -35.45 -3.15 3.41
CA GLY A 330 -36.11 -3.51 4.66
C GLY A 330 -35.39 -2.97 5.89
N VAL A 331 -34.40 -3.72 6.38
CA VAL A 331 -33.71 -3.49 7.65
C VAL A 331 -32.99 -2.14 7.66
N ALA A 332 -32.25 -1.83 6.60
CA ALA A 332 -31.51 -0.58 6.51
C ALA A 332 -32.32 0.57 5.86
N GLY A 333 -33.65 0.46 5.75
CA GLY A 333 -34.49 1.41 5.02
C GLY A 333 -34.20 2.89 5.33
N GLY A 334 -33.90 3.69 4.30
CA GLY A 334 -33.68 5.14 4.39
C GLY A 334 -32.28 5.60 4.85
N ARG A 335 -31.38 4.69 5.21
CA ARG A 335 -30.00 5.04 5.65
C ARG A 335 -29.08 5.41 4.48
N PRO A 336 -28.12 6.34 4.60
CA PRO A 336 -27.13 6.55 3.55
C PRO A 336 -26.30 5.28 3.26
N VAL A 337 -25.92 5.06 2.01
CA VAL A 337 -24.97 4.01 1.61
C VAL A 337 -23.64 4.68 1.29
N VAL A 338 -22.57 4.21 1.92
CA VAL A 338 -21.23 4.79 1.80
C VAL A 338 -20.28 3.76 1.19
N ALA A 339 -19.54 4.16 0.16
CA ALA A 339 -18.49 3.33 -0.46
C ALA A 339 -17.28 4.20 -0.83
N TRP A 340 -16.06 3.67 -0.71
CA TRP A 340 -14.85 4.37 -1.12
C TRP A 340 -14.71 4.33 -2.64
N ASN A 341 -14.60 5.48 -3.32
CA ASN A 341 -14.67 5.53 -4.78
C ASN A 341 -15.99 4.94 -5.33
N GLY A 342 -17.05 4.95 -4.53
CA GLY A 342 -18.33 4.33 -4.88
C GLY A 342 -18.94 4.86 -6.17
N TYR A 343 -18.83 6.18 -6.44
CA TYR A 343 -19.34 6.72 -7.72
C TYR A 343 -18.54 6.24 -8.93
N GLY A 344 -17.26 5.90 -8.73
CA GLY A 344 -16.37 5.41 -9.76
C GLY A 344 -16.43 3.89 -9.96
N PHE A 345 -16.93 3.13 -8.98
CA PHE A 345 -16.81 1.67 -8.98
C PHE A 345 -18.05 0.94 -8.43
N ASP A 346 -18.25 0.89 -7.11
CA ASP A 346 -19.24 0.04 -6.45
C ASP A 346 -20.67 0.33 -6.92
N PHE A 347 -21.06 1.60 -6.90
CA PHE A 347 -22.43 2.00 -7.21
C PHE A 347 -22.84 1.70 -8.65
N PRO A 348 -22.03 2.01 -9.69
CA PRO A 348 -22.35 1.62 -11.06
C PRO A 348 -22.26 0.11 -11.30
N ILE A 349 -21.42 -0.64 -10.56
CA ILE A 349 -21.37 -2.10 -10.66
C ILE A 349 -22.67 -2.73 -10.14
N ILE A 350 -23.09 -2.37 -8.91
CA ILE A 350 -24.34 -2.85 -8.34
C ILE A 350 -25.51 -2.50 -9.27
N LYS A 351 -25.59 -1.23 -9.71
CA LYS A 351 -26.66 -0.79 -10.63
C LYS A 351 -26.71 -1.64 -11.91
N ARG A 352 -25.56 -1.90 -12.54
CA ARG A 352 -25.49 -2.73 -13.75
C ARG A 352 -26.02 -4.15 -13.53
N HIS A 353 -25.70 -4.74 -12.38
CA HIS A 353 -26.21 -6.05 -12.00
C HIS A 353 -27.72 -6.03 -11.78
N LEU A 354 -28.25 -5.03 -11.06
CA LEU A 354 -29.69 -4.87 -10.88
C LEU A 354 -30.42 -4.68 -12.22
N GLU A 355 -29.92 -3.82 -13.11
CA GLU A 355 -30.53 -3.60 -14.43
C GLU A 355 -30.58 -4.88 -15.29
N ARG A 356 -29.57 -5.76 -15.16
CA ARG A 356 -29.46 -7.01 -15.92
C ARG A 356 -30.33 -8.12 -15.35
N ASP A 357 -30.31 -8.26 -14.03
CA ASP A 357 -30.67 -9.50 -13.35
C ASP A 357 -31.83 -9.38 -12.36
N ALA A 358 -32.02 -8.18 -11.78
CA ALA A 358 -33.07 -7.92 -10.78
C ALA A 358 -33.66 -6.50 -10.97
N PRO A 359 -34.27 -6.23 -12.14
CA PRO A 359 -34.70 -4.88 -12.52
C PRO A 359 -35.75 -4.27 -11.59
N GLU A 360 -36.46 -5.08 -10.81
CA GLU A 360 -37.39 -4.64 -9.77
C GLU A 360 -36.74 -3.77 -8.68
N TRP A 361 -35.43 -3.94 -8.43
CA TRP A 361 -34.69 -3.22 -7.39
C TRP A 361 -34.03 -1.93 -7.87
N VAL A 362 -34.07 -1.64 -9.17
CA VAL A 362 -33.34 -0.49 -9.76
C VAL A 362 -33.84 0.83 -9.17
N ASP A 363 -35.15 1.04 -9.08
CA ASP A 363 -35.72 2.28 -8.54
C ASP A 363 -35.36 2.47 -7.05
N ASP A 364 -35.35 1.37 -6.26
CA ASP A 364 -34.96 1.40 -4.86
C ASP A 364 -33.47 1.75 -4.70
N TRP A 365 -32.61 1.21 -5.56
CA TRP A 365 -31.18 1.53 -5.58
C TRP A 365 -30.90 2.97 -5.98
N GLU A 366 -31.53 3.46 -7.06
CA GLU A 366 -31.34 4.82 -7.56
C GLU A 366 -31.89 5.90 -6.63
N SER A 367 -32.96 5.59 -5.90
CA SER A 367 -33.53 6.51 -4.91
C SER A 367 -32.70 6.58 -3.63
N ARG A 368 -31.75 5.67 -3.45
CA ARG A 368 -30.91 5.59 -2.26
C ARG A 368 -29.91 6.74 -2.20
N TYR A 369 -29.77 7.36 -1.03
CA TYR A 369 -28.71 8.34 -0.83
C TYR A 369 -27.35 7.64 -0.80
N GLN A 370 -26.56 7.83 -1.85
CA GLN A 370 -25.22 7.30 -2.01
C GLN A 370 -24.19 8.39 -1.69
N PHE A 371 -23.16 8.04 -0.92
CA PHE A 371 -22.09 8.95 -0.53
C PHE A 371 -20.72 8.33 -0.76
N ASP A 372 -19.82 9.12 -1.33
CA ASP A 372 -18.44 8.72 -1.63
C ASP A 372 -17.48 9.68 -0.90
N PRO A 373 -16.81 9.21 0.19
CA PRO A 373 -15.86 10.03 0.94
C PRO A 373 -14.67 10.51 0.10
N LEU A 374 -14.21 9.71 -0.87
CA LEU A 374 -13.12 10.07 -1.77
C LEU A 374 -13.55 11.23 -2.68
N TYR A 375 -14.73 11.13 -3.30
CA TYR A 375 -15.29 12.21 -4.13
C TYR A 375 -15.53 13.49 -3.32
N TYR A 376 -16.10 13.36 -2.12
CA TYR A 376 -16.34 14.48 -1.20
C TYR A 376 -15.04 15.24 -0.87
N ALA A 377 -14.00 14.51 -0.48
CA ALA A 377 -12.74 15.13 -0.07
C ALA A 377 -11.97 15.70 -1.26
N THR A 378 -11.78 14.91 -2.32
CA THR A 378 -10.81 15.21 -3.39
C THR A 378 -11.43 15.97 -4.55
N THR A 379 -12.61 15.56 -5.00
CA THR A 379 -13.26 16.14 -6.19
C THR A 379 -14.07 17.38 -5.84
N GLN A 380 -14.83 17.33 -4.75
CA GLN A 380 -15.55 18.50 -4.24
C GLN A 380 -14.66 19.41 -3.39
N GLY A 381 -13.52 18.91 -2.91
CA GLY A 381 -12.53 19.70 -2.19
C GLY A 381 -12.95 20.06 -0.76
N HIS A 382 -13.76 19.22 -0.11
CA HIS A 382 -14.32 19.50 1.22
C HIS A 382 -13.46 19.00 2.38
N ALA A 383 -12.42 18.20 2.11
CA ALA A 383 -11.49 17.73 3.13
C ALA A 383 -10.10 17.47 2.55
N THR A 384 -9.13 17.21 3.41
CA THR A 384 -7.79 16.72 3.03
C THR A 384 -7.43 15.59 3.96
N PHE A 385 -7.11 14.44 3.37
CA PHE A 385 -6.76 13.24 4.11
C PHE A 385 -5.28 13.26 4.56
N PRO A 386 -4.95 12.56 5.67
CA PRO A 386 -3.61 12.56 6.25
C PRO A 386 -2.62 11.59 5.58
N ALA A 387 -2.89 11.13 4.36
CA ALA A 387 -2.09 10.12 3.70
C ALA A 387 -1.32 10.64 2.49
N ARG A 388 -0.30 9.88 2.11
CA ARG A 388 0.56 10.16 0.94
C ARG A 388 -0.11 9.80 -0.39
N SER A 389 -1.18 9.01 -0.34
CA SER A 389 -2.06 8.71 -1.46
C SER A 389 -3.52 8.74 -1.01
N ASN A 390 -4.45 8.77 -1.96
CA ASN A 390 -5.88 8.65 -1.68
C ASN A 390 -6.40 7.20 -1.84
N ARG A 391 -5.52 6.20 -1.66
CA ARG A 391 -5.97 4.81 -1.50
C ARG A 391 -6.62 4.65 -0.12
N LEU A 392 -7.64 3.78 -0.02
CA LEU A 392 -8.41 3.62 1.22
C LEU A 392 -7.49 3.21 2.36
N GLU A 393 -6.68 2.19 2.12
CA GLU A 393 -5.74 1.57 3.05
C GLU A 393 -4.72 2.60 3.54
N ALA A 394 -4.19 3.43 2.64
CA ALA A 394 -3.24 4.48 2.99
C ALA A 394 -3.87 5.55 3.90
N VAL A 395 -5.13 5.95 3.61
CA VAL A 395 -5.85 6.94 4.41
C VAL A 395 -6.26 6.38 5.77
N ALA A 396 -6.78 5.16 5.80
CA ALA A 396 -7.19 4.47 7.02
C ALA A 396 -5.99 4.21 7.93
N ALA A 397 -4.87 3.72 7.39
CA ALA A 397 -3.63 3.51 8.15
C ALA A 397 -3.09 4.82 8.75
N ALA A 398 -3.12 5.91 7.99
CA ALA A 398 -2.73 7.22 8.51
C ALA A 398 -3.65 7.75 9.63
N LEU A 399 -4.87 7.20 9.74
CA LEU A 399 -5.83 7.48 10.81
C LEU A 399 -5.77 6.45 11.96
N GLY A 400 -4.82 5.51 11.92
CA GLY A 400 -4.60 4.52 12.96
C GLY A 400 -5.35 3.19 12.77
N TRP A 401 -5.96 2.95 11.61
CA TRP A 401 -6.50 1.63 11.28
C TRP A 401 -5.37 0.65 10.94
N GLU A 402 -5.39 -0.52 11.55
CA GLU A 402 -4.46 -1.61 11.21
C GLU A 402 -5.25 -2.74 10.55
N SER A 403 -4.91 -3.01 9.29
CA SER A 403 -5.52 -4.12 8.55
C SER A 403 -5.22 -5.46 9.22
N THR A 404 -6.25 -6.30 9.32
CA THR A 404 -6.14 -7.65 9.87
C THR A 404 -5.89 -8.70 8.78
N THR A 405 -6.08 -8.34 7.51
CA THR A 405 -5.99 -9.25 6.36
C THR A 405 -4.72 -9.00 5.55
N THR A 406 -3.70 -9.82 5.80
CA THR A 406 -2.44 -9.73 5.05
C THR A 406 -2.41 -10.67 3.83
N GLY A 407 -1.86 -10.18 2.72
CA GLY A 407 -1.53 -11.00 1.56
C GLY A 407 -2.72 -11.42 0.70
N VAL A 408 -3.83 -10.68 0.77
CA VAL A 408 -4.94 -10.74 -0.19
C VAL A 408 -5.11 -9.33 -0.75
N ASP A 409 -5.20 -9.23 -2.07
CA ASP A 409 -5.57 -8.02 -2.79
C ASP A 409 -6.71 -8.36 -3.77
N GLY A 410 -7.36 -7.33 -4.33
CA GLY A 410 -8.47 -7.56 -5.27
C GLY A 410 -8.10 -8.44 -6.48
N GLY A 411 -6.82 -8.44 -6.91
CA GLY A 411 -6.33 -9.32 -7.97
C GLY A 411 -6.29 -10.78 -7.55
N THR A 412 -5.83 -11.06 -6.33
CA THR A 412 -5.84 -12.37 -5.70
C THR A 412 -7.28 -12.84 -5.47
N ALA A 413 -8.14 -12.02 -4.89
CA ALA A 413 -9.54 -12.35 -4.64
C ALA A 413 -10.28 -12.72 -5.95
N ALA A 414 -10.09 -11.91 -7.01
CA ALA A 414 -10.63 -12.21 -8.34
C ALA A 414 -10.08 -13.52 -8.92
N ARG A 415 -8.79 -13.83 -8.72
CA ARG A 415 -8.19 -15.09 -9.19
C ARG A 415 -8.79 -16.30 -8.47
N GLU A 416 -8.91 -16.25 -7.15
CA GLU A 416 -9.51 -17.35 -6.38
C GLU A 416 -10.96 -17.60 -6.80
N TYR A 417 -11.76 -16.52 -6.93
CA TYR A 417 -13.14 -16.60 -7.41
C TYR A 417 -13.24 -17.19 -8.82
N ASN A 418 -12.43 -16.70 -9.76
CA ASN A 418 -12.46 -17.20 -11.14
C ASN A 418 -12.03 -18.67 -11.24
N THR A 419 -11.10 -19.12 -10.39
CA THR A 419 -10.63 -20.51 -10.34
C THR A 419 -11.73 -21.43 -9.83
N TRP A 420 -12.45 -21.01 -8.79
CA TRP A 420 -13.65 -21.69 -8.32
C TRP A 420 -14.70 -21.79 -9.43
N GLN A 421 -15.04 -20.68 -10.08
CA GLN A 421 -16.05 -20.66 -11.13
C GLN A 421 -15.71 -21.58 -12.32
N GLN A 422 -14.43 -21.65 -12.71
CA GLN A 422 -13.96 -22.49 -13.81
C GLN A 422 -13.97 -23.99 -13.48
N THR A 423 -13.86 -24.34 -12.20
CA THR A 423 -13.75 -25.73 -11.73
C THR A 423 -15.02 -26.25 -11.07
N ALA A 424 -16.05 -25.41 -10.89
CA ALA A 424 -17.28 -25.73 -10.16
C ALA A 424 -18.05 -26.96 -10.66
N ASN A 425 -17.95 -27.29 -11.95
CA ASN A 425 -18.59 -28.47 -12.54
C ASN A 425 -17.78 -29.77 -12.40
N GLN A 426 -16.62 -29.73 -11.74
CA GLN A 426 -15.73 -30.87 -11.53
C GLN A 426 -16.00 -31.49 -10.16
N SER A 427 -15.88 -32.83 -10.06
CA SER A 427 -16.14 -33.55 -8.81
C SER A 427 -15.20 -33.18 -7.66
N ASP A 428 -14.02 -32.65 -7.99
CA ASP A 428 -12.94 -32.18 -7.12
C ASP A 428 -12.61 -30.71 -7.40
N GLY A 429 -13.62 -29.92 -7.80
CA GLY A 429 -13.47 -28.50 -8.08
C GLY A 429 -12.86 -27.71 -6.92
N TYR A 430 -12.05 -26.70 -7.26
CA TYR A 430 -11.35 -25.86 -6.28
C TYR A 430 -12.35 -25.15 -5.37
N GLN A 431 -12.06 -25.09 -4.07
CA GLN A 431 -12.83 -24.31 -3.10
C GLN A 431 -11.92 -23.21 -2.51
N PRO A 432 -12.28 -21.93 -2.69
CA PRO A 432 -11.59 -20.83 -2.05
C PRO A 432 -11.72 -20.89 -0.53
N ASP A 433 -10.77 -20.27 0.14
CA ASP A 433 -10.92 -19.92 1.56
C ASP A 433 -11.90 -18.73 1.66
N TRP A 434 -13.20 -19.04 1.66
CA TRP A 434 -14.26 -18.04 1.67
C TRP A 434 -14.20 -17.14 2.90
N ASP A 435 -13.88 -17.69 4.07
CA ASP A 435 -13.75 -16.93 5.31
C ASP A 435 -12.65 -15.87 5.17
N ARG A 436 -11.53 -16.22 4.53
CA ARG A 436 -10.44 -15.26 4.26
C ARG A 436 -10.84 -14.18 3.26
N LEU A 437 -11.58 -14.53 2.22
CA LEU A 437 -12.06 -13.56 1.22
C LEU A 437 -13.13 -12.62 1.80
N GLU A 438 -14.04 -13.14 2.62
CA GLU A 438 -15.03 -12.34 3.33
C GLU A 438 -14.39 -11.42 4.36
N ALA A 439 -13.35 -11.88 5.08
CA ALA A 439 -12.58 -11.05 6.00
C ALA A 439 -11.81 -9.93 5.29
N TYR A 440 -11.35 -10.15 4.05
CA TYR A 440 -10.69 -9.11 3.26
C TYR A 440 -11.65 -7.95 2.98
N CYS A 441 -12.86 -8.26 2.48
CA CYS A 441 -13.90 -7.26 2.25
C CYS A 441 -14.40 -6.62 3.57
N GLU A 442 -14.45 -7.38 4.68
CA GLU A 442 -14.73 -6.82 6.01
C GLU A 442 -13.72 -5.75 6.43
N ASP A 443 -12.43 -6.00 6.19
CA ASP A 443 -11.34 -5.07 6.50
C ASP A 443 -11.51 -3.75 5.73
N ASP A 444 -11.87 -3.81 4.45
CA ASP A 444 -12.12 -2.64 3.60
C ASP A 444 -13.32 -1.80 4.09
N VAL A 445 -14.45 -2.43 4.43
CA VAL A 445 -15.61 -1.66 4.96
C VAL A 445 -15.35 -1.06 6.34
N ARG A 446 -14.53 -1.71 7.18
CA ARG A 446 -14.11 -1.15 8.48
C ARG A 446 -13.09 -0.03 8.34
N ALA A 447 -12.15 -0.16 7.40
CA ALA A 447 -11.26 0.93 7.01
C ALA A 447 -12.06 2.14 6.53
N LEU A 448 -13.05 1.93 5.66
CA LEU A 448 -13.96 2.97 5.18
C LEU A 448 -14.74 3.64 6.31
N ALA A 449 -15.30 2.86 7.23
CA ALA A 449 -15.99 3.39 8.41
C ALA A 449 -15.06 4.27 9.26
N THR A 450 -13.81 3.85 9.47
CA THR A 450 -12.79 4.63 10.18
C THR A 450 -12.55 5.98 9.51
N VAL A 451 -12.41 6.00 8.19
CA VAL A 451 -12.24 7.27 7.44
C VAL A 451 -13.48 8.16 7.56
N TYR A 452 -14.67 7.59 7.47
CA TYR A 452 -15.91 8.34 7.58
C TYR A 452 -16.12 8.93 8.98
N GLU A 453 -15.79 8.20 10.04
CA GLU A 453 -15.80 8.68 11.42
C GLU A 453 -14.81 9.84 11.63
N ALA A 454 -13.60 9.72 11.07
CA ALA A 454 -12.62 10.81 11.10
C ALA A 454 -13.10 12.07 10.36
N LEU A 455 -13.80 11.91 9.22
CA LEU A 455 -14.46 13.02 8.53
C LEU A 455 -15.54 13.67 9.42
N GLN A 456 -16.36 12.87 10.10
CA GLN A 456 -17.38 13.39 11.02
C GLN A 456 -16.75 14.19 12.15
N ASP A 457 -15.71 13.66 12.79
CA ASP A 457 -15.05 14.33 13.90
C ASP A 457 -14.34 15.61 13.46
N ALA A 458 -13.69 15.60 12.31
CA ALA A 458 -13.11 16.81 11.72
C ALA A 458 -14.18 17.88 11.42
N SER A 459 -15.36 17.47 10.94
CA SER A 459 -16.47 18.41 10.64
C SER A 459 -17.09 19.06 11.88
N ARG A 460 -16.99 18.42 13.06
CA ARG A 460 -17.50 18.93 14.34
C ARG A 460 -16.57 19.96 15.00
N ARG A 461 -15.28 19.96 14.63
CA ARG A 461 -14.28 20.88 15.21
C ARG A 461 -14.44 22.29 14.62
N PRO A 462 -14.49 23.37 15.44
CA PRO A 462 -14.59 24.73 14.91
C PRO A 462 -13.33 25.12 14.11
N PRO A 463 -13.49 25.75 12.93
CA PRO A 463 -12.35 26.15 12.11
C PRO A 463 -11.50 27.22 12.83
N GLY A 464 -10.23 26.92 13.08
CA GLY A 464 -9.24 27.90 13.58
C GLY A 464 -8.73 27.70 15.00
N THR A 465 -8.94 26.55 15.64
CA THR A 465 -8.24 26.26 16.89
C THR A 465 -6.80 25.84 16.55
N GLU A 466 -5.83 26.74 16.75
CA GLU A 466 -4.41 26.36 16.76
C GLU A 466 -4.21 25.22 17.77
N MET A 467 -3.66 24.10 17.31
CA MET A 467 -3.28 22.98 18.18
C MET A 467 -2.18 23.43 19.14
N PRO A 468 -2.33 23.28 20.46
CA PRO A 468 -1.20 23.39 21.36
C PRO A 468 -0.22 22.25 21.04
N LYS A 469 1.01 22.59 20.64
CA LYS A 469 2.12 21.66 20.63
C LYS A 469 2.32 21.11 22.05
N ASN A 470 2.51 19.80 22.15
CA ASN A 470 2.80 18.98 23.34
C ASN A 470 1.60 18.50 24.17
N ARG A 471 1.33 17.19 24.08
CA ARG A 471 1.04 16.36 25.25
C ARG A 471 2.04 15.20 25.32
N THR A 472 3.24 15.51 25.77
CA THR A 472 3.90 14.61 26.73
C THR A 472 3.14 14.72 28.05
N GLY A 473 2.87 13.56 28.65
CA GLY A 473 1.83 13.39 29.66
C GLY A 473 1.87 14.33 30.86
N GLU A 474 0.71 14.87 31.19
CA GLU A 474 0.34 15.20 32.57
C GLU A 474 -1.18 15.09 32.72
N GLN A 475 -1.60 14.23 33.64
CA GLN A 475 -2.99 14.04 34.02
C GLN A 475 -3.57 15.35 34.54
N SER A 476 -4.60 15.88 33.90
CA SER A 476 -5.50 16.86 34.51
C SER A 476 -6.92 16.31 34.52
N ARG A 477 -7.38 15.94 35.72
CA ARG A 477 -8.79 15.67 36.02
C ARG A 477 -9.57 16.96 35.82
N GLN A 478 -10.41 17.03 34.80
CA GLN A 478 -11.40 18.09 34.69
C GLN A 478 -12.69 17.63 35.38
N GLY A 479 -13.06 18.36 36.44
CA GLY A 479 -14.15 18.04 37.35
C GLY A 479 -15.53 18.19 36.72
N SER A 480 -16.42 17.29 37.17
CA SER A 480 -17.87 17.31 37.01
C SER A 480 -18.46 18.68 37.35
N LEU A 481 -19.25 19.24 36.42
CA LEU A 481 -20.19 20.32 36.71
C LEU A 481 -21.60 19.75 36.67
N SER A 482 -22.01 19.24 37.83
CA SER A 482 -23.41 19.13 38.22
C SER A 482 -23.78 20.41 38.99
N ASP A 483 -25.05 20.78 38.89
CA ASP A 483 -25.77 21.81 39.67
C ASP A 483 -25.83 23.22 39.08
N PHE A 484 -26.97 23.51 38.45
CA PHE A 484 -27.73 24.74 38.73
C PHE A 484 -29.22 24.40 38.90
N SER A 485 -29.81 25.05 39.91
CA SER A 485 -31.12 24.84 40.52
C SER A 485 -32.34 25.11 39.65
#